data_AF-A0AAD4WJP1-F1
#
_entry.id   AF-A0AAD4WJP1-F1
#
_cell.length_a   1.000
_cell.length_b   1.000
_cell.length_c   1.000
_cell.angle_alpha   90.00
_cell.angle_beta   90.00
_cell.angle_gamma   90.00
#
_symmetry.space_group_name_H-M   'P 1'
#
loop_
_entity.id
_entity.type
_entity.pdbx_description
1 polymer ?
#
loop_
_entity_poly.entity_id
_entity_poly.type
_entity_poly.pdbx_seq_one_letter_code
_entity_poly.pdbx_strand_id
1 'polypeptide(L)'
;MDTVGILVCYNGNWVKNDNIESYEGGEAKGIIVSRNVTFSELVERIYKIMDAEPTKYSVTLKYSVPVSASVSKQIRVEDNDDVQYFLKYNTDVMASKFVPHLSSTVKFMNRFSDAAGMEVRQ
;
A
#
# COMPACT_ATOMS: atom_id res chain seq x y z
N MET A 1 8.44 23.69 10.42
CA MET A 1 7.73 23.01 9.31
C MET A 1 6.74 22.07 9.93
N ASP A 2 5.51 22.08 9.43
CA ASP A 2 4.42 21.33 10.02
C ASP A 2 4.33 19.95 9.36
N THR A 3 4.53 18.90 10.14
CA THR A 3 4.80 17.55 9.61
C THR A 3 3.90 16.49 10.23
N VAL A 4 3.67 15.43 9.47
CA VAL A 4 2.87 14.27 9.87
C VAL A 4 3.68 12.99 9.71
N GLY A 5 3.63 12.13 10.71
CA GLY A 5 4.13 10.77 10.62
C GLY A 5 3.10 9.87 9.95
N ILE A 6 3.51 9.13 8.93
CA ILE A 6 2.68 8.15 8.21
C ILE A 6 3.36 6.79 8.33
N LEU A 7 2.64 5.76 8.76
CA LEU A 7 3.09 4.37 8.59
C LEU A 7 2.96 4.00 7.10
N VAL A 8 3.73 3.06 6.55
CA VAL A 8 3.59 2.61 5.16
C VAL A 8 3.81 1.11 5.17
N CYS A 9 2.75 0.33 5.01
CA CYS A 9 2.83 -1.12 4.82
C CYS A 9 2.92 -1.52 3.34
N TYR A 10 3.87 -2.38 2.97
CA TYR A 10 4.10 -2.80 1.58
C TYR A 10 4.50 -4.29 1.53
N ASN A 11 4.48 -4.89 0.34
CA ASN A 11 4.79 -6.32 0.10
C ASN A 11 3.91 -7.36 0.83
N GLY A 12 2.82 -6.93 1.47
CA GLY A 12 1.77 -7.78 2.03
C GLY A 12 0.50 -7.78 1.19
N ASN A 13 -0.52 -8.48 1.67
CA ASN A 13 -1.80 -8.66 0.98
C ASN A 13 -2.95 -8.12 1.81
N TRP A 14 -3.95 -7.56 1.12
CA TRP A 14 -5.23 -7.31 1.74
C TRP A 14 -6.04 -8.59 1.73
N VAL A 15 -6.44 -9.03 2.92
CA VAL A 15 -7.27 -10.21 3.12
C VAL A 15 -8.62 -9.73 3.61
N LYS A 16 -9.68 -10.30 3.03
CA LYS A 16 -11.04 -10.07 3.49
C LYS A 16 -11.50 -11.31 4.23
N ASN A 17 -11.57 -11.20 5.55
CA ASN A 17 -12.12 -12.23 6.42
C ASN A 17 -13.45 -11.70 6.99
N ASP A 18 -14.55 -12.35 6.61
CA ASP A 18 -15.91 -11.89 6.91
C ASP A 18 -16.16 -10.42 6.48
N ASN A 19 -16.47 -9.55 7.45
CA ASN A 19 -16.72 -8.11 7.28
C ASN A 19 -15.49 -7.24 7.60
N ILE A 20 -14.33 -7.86 7.85
CA ILE A 20 -13.10 -7.18 8.23
C ILE A 20 -12.09 -7.35 7.09
N GLU A 21 -11.64 -6.23 6.55
CA GLU A 21 -10.51 -6.21 5.61
C GLU A 21 -9.23 -5.87 6.39
N SER A 22 -8.35 -6.85 6.51
CA SER A 22 -7.06 -6.76 7.20
C SER A 22 -5.91 -6.76 6.19
N TYR A 23 -4.81 -6.11 6.56
CA TYR A 23 -3.56 -6.30 5.85
C TYR A 23 -2.73 -7.36 6.55
N GLU A 24 -2.30 -8.36 5.80
CA GLU A 24 -1.59 -9.50 6.32
C GLU A 24 -0.25 -9.69 5.60
N GLY A 25 0.78 -10.00 6.39
CA GLY A 25 2.16 -10.10 5.92
C GLY A 25 2.77 -8.74 5.55
N GLY A 26 3.85 -8.79 4.79
CA GLY A 26 4.57 -7.61 4.32
C GLY A 26 5.46 -6.94 5.36
N GLU A 27 5.96 -5.77 4.98
CA GLU A 27 6.82 -4.90 5.76
C GLU A 27 6.08 -3.60 6.10
N ALA A 28 6.57 -2.87 7.10
CA ALA A 28 6.05 -1.55 7.44
C ALA A 28 7.19 -0.56 7.69
N LYS A 29 7.05 0.66 7.17
CA LYS A 29 8.01 1.75 7.34
C LYS A 29 7.31 3.04 7.75
N GLY A 30 7.77 3.68 8.82
CA GLY A 30 7.35 5.03 9.16
C GLY A 30 8.05 6.05 8.27
N ILE A 31 7.30 7.04 7.76
CA ILE A 31 7.84 8.20 7.04
C ILE A 31 7.31 9.50 7.65
N ILE A 32 8.08 10.57 7.52
CA ILE A 32 7.67 11.92 7.90
C ILE A 32 7.46 12.74 6.64
N VAL A 33 6.30 13.35 6.50
CA VAL A 33 5.93 14.19 5.35
C VAL A 33 5.51 15.59 5.81
N SER A 34 5.54 16.55 4.89
CA SER A 34 4.93 17.87 5.11
C SER A 34 3.40 17.72 5.16
N ARG A 35 2.69 18.52 5.98
CA ARG A 35 1.21 18.57 5.94
C ARG A 35 0.65 18.97 4.57
N ASN A 36 1.44 19.68 3.76
CA ASN A 36 1.07 20.11 2.43
C ASN A 36 1.59 19.17 1.33
N VAL A 37 1.97 17.93 1.67
CA VAL A 37 2.44 16.96 0.67
C VAL A 37 1.33 16.69 -0.35
N THR A 38 1.70 16.62 -1.62
CA THR A 38 0.80 16.27 -2.72
C THR A 38 0.70 14.75 -2.89
N PHE A 39 -0.34 14.31 -3.59
CA PHE A 39 -0.50 12.92 -3.97
C PHE A 39 0.68 12.39 -4.76
N SER A 40 1.18 13.14 -5.75
CA SER A 40 2.33 12.74 -6.56
C SER A 40 3.61 12.58 -5.74
N GLU A 41 3.89 13.51 -4.81
CA GLU A 41 5.06 13.41 -3.93
C GLU A 41 4.96 12.21 -2.98
N LEU A 42 3.75 11.92 -2.49
CA LEU A 42 3.52 10.76 -1.63
C LEU A 42 3.75 9.46 -2.40
N VAL A 43 3.17 9.34 -3.61
CA VAL A 43 3.35 8.19 -4.51
C VAL A 43 4.83 7.99 -4.87
N GLU A 44 5.56 9.06 -5.20
CA GLU A 44 6.99 9.00 -5.50
C GLU A 44 7.80 8.44 -4.32
N ARG A 45 7.47 8.85 -3.09
CA ARG A 45 8.08 8.28 -1.88
C ARG A 45 7.76 6.79 -1.73
N ILE A 46 6.55 6.36 -2.05
CA ILE A 46 6.19 4.93 -1.99
C ILE A 46 7.01 4.11 -2.99
N TYR A 47 7.16 4.59 -4.23
CA TYR A 47 8.03 3.92 -5.21
C TYR A 47 9.47 3.76 -4.70
N LYS A 48 10.03 4.80 -4.07
CA LYS A 48 11.36 4.74 -3.46
C LYS A 48 11.45 3.75 -2.29
N ILE A 49 10.40 3.63 -1.48
CA ILE A 49 10.35 2.67 -0.36
C ILE A 49 10.32 1.23 -0.89
N MET A 50 9.58 1.00 -1.96
CA MET A 50 9.38 -0.32 -2.55
C MET A 50 10.47 -0.73 -3.54
N ASP A 51 11.43 0.17 -3.82
CA ASP A 51 12.41 0.02 -4.90
C ASP A 51 11.75 -0.40 -6.23
N ALA A 52 10.61 0.24 -6.55
CA ALA A 52 9.77 -0.12 -7.69
C ALA A 52 9.84 0.93 -8.80
N GLU A 53 9.90 0.47 -10.05
CA GLU A 53 9.89 1.34 -11.24
C GLU A 53 8.46 1.84 -11.57
N PRO A 54 8.21 3.16 -11.57
CA PRO A 54 6.87 3.71 -11.85
C PRO A 54 6.32 3.39 -13.25
N THR A 55 7.18 3.07 -14.20
CA THR A 55 6.81 2.68 -15.57
C THR A 55 6.33 1.24 -15.67
N LYS A 56 6.68 0.39 -14.70
CA LYS A 56 6.36 -1.04 -14.68
C LYS A 56 5.24 -1.38 -13.69
N TYR A 57 5.09 -0.59 -12.64
CA TYR A 57 4.18 -0.88 -11.54
C TYR A 57 3.27 0.31 -11.26
N SER A 58 1.98 0.04 -11.04
CA SER A 58 1.02 1.03 -10.54
C SER A 58 0.84 0.88 -9.03
N VAL A 59 1.07 1.95 -8.28
CA VAL A 59 0.78 2.03 -6.84
C VAL A 59 -0.67 2.48 -6.64
N THR A 60 -1.37 1.93 -5.66
CA THR A 60 -2.74 2.34 -5.29
C THR A 60 -2.82 2.58 -3.80
N LEU A 61 -2.87 3.82 -3.36
CA LEU A 61 -2.88 4.11 -1.93
C LEU A 61 -4.27 3.84 -1.33
N LYS A 62 -4.30 3.19 -0.17
CA LYS A 62 -5.51 2.90 0.60
C LYS A 62 -5.24 3.10 2.09
N TYR A 63 -6.28 3.33 2.86
CA TYR A 63 -6.24 3.28 4.31
C TYR A 63 -7.59 2.81 4.85
N SER A 64 -7.58 2.24 6.05
CA SER A 64 -8.79 1.75 6.71
C SER A 64 -9.29 2.76 7.71
N VAL A 65 -10.58 3.07 7.64
CA VAL A 65 -11.29 3.90 8.62
C VAL A 65 -12.31 3.04 9.37
N PRO A 66 -12.24 2.93 10.69
CA PRO A 66 -13.29 2.31 11.49
C PRO A 66 -14.59 3.12 11.36
N VAL A 67 -15.65 2.45 10.92
CA VAL A 67 -17.01 3.03 10.82
C VAL A 67 -17.87 2.57 12.00
N SER A 68 -17.54 1.40 12.57
CA SER A 68 -18.10 0.90 13.82
C SER A 68 -17.09 0.01 14.54
N ALA A 69 -17.44 -0.49 15.72
CA ALA A 69 -16.57 -1.36 16.53
C ALA A 69 -16.07 -2.63 15.80
N SER A 70 -16.76 -3.08 14.76
CA SER A 70 -16.43 -4.32 14.03
C SER A 70 -16.38 -4.14 12.52
N VAL A 71 -16.52 -2.91 12.02
CA VAL A 71 -16.54 -2.63 10.59
C VAL A 71 -15.56 -1.50 10.29
N SER A 72 -14.60 -1.80 9.43
CA SER A 72 -13.73 -0.80 8.83
C SER A 72 -14.04 -0.68 7.34
N LYS A 73 -13.98 0.53 6.80
CA LYS A 73 -14.05 0.78 5.37
C LYS A 73 -12.68 1.15 4.84
N GLN A 74 -12.33 0.58 3.70
CA GLN A 74 -11.18 1.03 2.92
C GLN A 74 -11.55 2.29 2.14
N ILE A 75 -10.71 3.30 2.25
CA ILE A 75 -10.78 4.52 1.44
C ILE A 75 -9.54 4.55 0.55
N ARG A 76 -9.75 4.81 -0.73
CA ARG A 76 -8.66 5.03 -1.68
C ARG A 76 -8.18 6.46 -1.57
N VAL A 77 -6.90 6.67 -1.83
CA VAL A 77 -6.33 8.01 -1.99
C VAL A 77 -5.95 8.13 -3.45
N GLU A 78 -6.69 8.94 -4.20
CA GLU A 78 -6.57 9.05 -5.65
C GLU A 78 -6.11 10.46 -6.08
N ASP A 79 -6.28 11.47 -5.22
CA ASP A 79 -5.89 12.85 -5.50
C ASP A 79 -5.39 13.62 -4.25
N ASN A 80 -5.14 14.92 -4.43
CA ASN A 80 -4.64 15.80 -3.36
C ASN A 80 -5.66 16.03 -2.24
N ASP A 81 -6.95 16.08 -2.56
CA ASP A 81 -8.00 16.31 -1.56
C ASP A 81 -8.14 15.08 -0.65
N ASP A 82 -8.05 13.89 -1.23
CA ASP A 82 -7.98 12.63 -0.49
C ASP A 82 -6.75 12.57 0.42
N VAL A 83 -5.58 13.03 -0.06
CA VAL A 83 -4.36 13.13 0.78
C VAL A 83 -4.62 14.06 1.96
N GLN A 84 -5.23 15.22 1.73
CA GLN A 84 -5.52 16.17 2.80
C GLN A 84 -6.51 15.61 3.82
N TYR A 85 -7.55 14.90 3.37
CA TYR A 85 -8.47 14.22 4.26
C TYR A 85 -7.75 13.13 5.07
N PHE A 86 -6.92 12.33 4.42
CA PHE A 86 -6.12 11.27 5.05
C PHE A 86 -5.17 11.83 6.13
N LEU A 87 -4.45 12.92 5.84
CA LEU A 87 -3.53 13.55 6.78
C LEU A 87 -4.26 14.10 8.00
N LYS A 88 -5.38 14.81 7.78
CA LYS A 88 -6.24 15.30 8.87
C LYS A 88 -6.77 14.16 9.72
N TYR A 89 -7.22 13.07 9.09
CA TYR A 89 -7.68 11.89 9.80
C TYR A 89 -6.59 11.30 10.71
N ASN A 90 -5.35 11.20 10.22
CA ASN A 90 -4.21 10.72 11.00
C ASN A 90 -3.77 11.65 12.13
N THR A 91 -3.94 12.96 11.98
CA THR A 91 -3.49 13.92 12.99
C THR A 91 -4.56 14.19 14.04
N ASP A 92 -5.83 14.19 13.62
CA ASP A 92 -6.92 14.74 14.42
C ASP A 92 -7.83 13.65 15.00
N VAL A 93 -7.88 12.46 14.37
CA VAL A 93 -8.85 11.41 14.71
C VAL A 93 -8.20 10.20 15.38
N MET A 94 -7.02 9.74 14.95
CA MET A 94 -6.36 8.54 15.51
C MET A 94 -4.84 8.51 15.30
N ALA A 95 -4.07 8.34 16.38
CA ALA A 95 -2.72 7.82 16.31
C ALA A 95 -2.73 6.29 16.01
N SER A 96 -3.02 5.82 14.78
CA SER A 96 -2.72 4.42 14.38
C SER A 96 -2.96 4.04 12.90
N LYS A 97 -1.90 3.43 12.33
CA LYS A 97 -1.78 2.42 11.24
C LYS A 97 -2.36 2.72 9.85
N PHE A 98 -1.44 2.96 8.90
CA PHE A 98 -1.65 3.05 7.45
C PHE A 98 -1.29 1.73 6.76
N VAL A 99 -1.94 1.41 5.65
CA VAL A 99 -1.58 0.29 4.77
C VAL A 99 -1.79 0.69 3.29
N PRO A 100 -0.75 1.11 2.56
CA PRO A 100 -0.79 1.26 1.12
C PRO A 100 -1.05 -0.07 0.38
N HIS A 101 -1.69 0.02 -0.79
CA HIS A 101 -1.92 -1.11 -1.71
C HIS A 101 -1.07 -0.94 -2.98
N LEU A 102 -0.67 -2.07 -3.58
CA LEU A 102 -0.35 -2.16 -5.00
C LEU A 102 -1.54 -2.83 -5.67
N SER A 103 -2.26 -2.13 -6.54
CA SER A 103 -3.14 -2.83 -7.48
C SER A 103 -2.26 -3.39 -8.59
N SER A 104 -1.82 -4.64 -8.43
CA SER A 104 -1.40 -5.45 -9.57
C SER A 104 -2.64 -6.20 -10.06
N THR A 105 -3.27 -5.71 -11.13
CA THR A 105 -3.90 -6.67 -12.06
C THR A 105 -2.79 -7.27 -12.91
N VAL A 106 -2.02 -8.18 -12.31
CA VAL A 106 -1.11 -9.07 -13.06
C VAL A 106 -1.28 -10.45 -12.47
N LYS A 107 -1.82 -11.36 -13.29
CA LYS A 107 -1.81 -12.80 -13.05
C LYS A 107 -0.37 -13.24 -12.85
N PHE A 108 -0.04 -13.78 -11.69
CA PHE A 108 1.19 -14.54 -11.54
C PHE A 108 1.05 -15.86 -12.30
N MET A 109 1.66 -15.96 -13.47
CA MET A 109 2.09 -17.23 -14.03
C MET A 109 3.61 -17.30 -13.85
N ASN A 110 4.02 -17.93 -12.75
CA ASN A 110 5.41 -18.27 -12.51
C ASN A 110 5.81 -19.37 -13.51
N ARG A 111 6.83 -19.11 -14.33
CA ARG A 111 7.78 -20.14 -14.77
C ARG A 111 9.14 -19.49 -14.97
N PHE A 112 9.96 -19.55 -13.93
CA PHE A 112 11.36 -19.91 -14.11
C PHE A 112 11.70 -20.97 -13.07
N SER A 113 11.88 -22.18 -13.56
CA SER A 113 12.70 -23.21 -12.92
C SER A 113 13.71 -23.60 -14.00
N ASP A 114 14.97 -23.25 -13.76
CA ASP A 114 16.09 -23.59 -14.64
C ASP A 114 16.32 -25.10 -14.72
N ALA A 115 16.83 -25.49 -15.88
CA ALA A 115 17.46 -26.74 -16.30
C ALA A 115 17.61 -27.89 -15.27
N ALA A 116 16.91 -29.01 -15.54
CA ALA A 116 17.44 -30.36 -15.33
C ALA A 116 16.69 -31.34 -16.24
N GLY A 117 17.42 -32.11 -17.06
CA GLY A 117 16.90 -33.31 -17.72
C GLY A 117 16.98 -33.30 -19.25
N MET A 118 18.19 -33.53 -19.77
CA MET A 118 18.30 -34.32 -21.00
C MET A 118 17.69 -35.70 -20.73
N GLU A 119 16.63 -36.07 -21.44
CA GLU A 119 16.38 -37.45 -21.84
C GLU A 119 16.02 -37.44 -23.32
N VAL A 120 17.03 -37.78 -24.13
CA VAL A 120 16.84 -38.23 -25.51
C VAL A 120 16.26 -39.62 -25.41
N ARG A 121 15.01 -39.79 -25.87
CA ARG A 121 14.46 -41.12 -26.15
C ARG A 121 14.75 -41.45 -27.61
N GLN A 122 15.59 -42.46 -27.84
CA GLN A 122 15.44 -43.34 -29.00
C GLN A 122 14.41 -44.42 -28.65
#